data_AF-A0A949JA91-F1
#
_entry.id   AF-A0A949JA91-F1
#
_cell.length_a   1.000
_cell.length_b   1.000
_cell.length_c   1.000
_cell.angle_alpha   90.00
_cell.angle_beta   90.00
_cell.angle_gamma   90.00
#
_symmetry.space_group_name_H-M   'P 1'
#
loop_
_entity.id
_entity.type
_entity.pdbx_description
1 polymer ?
#
loop_
_entity_poly.entity_id
_entity_poly.type
_entity_poly.pdbx_seq_one_letter_code
_entity_poly.pdbx_strand_id
1 'polypeptide(L)'
;MNRDEIIIKIAERVHECLRQIHNTTGENRPNIRTTKDKSWIKNHGTDQIDTAATDYALLPSDWQAERKIGAEIALDAIIDHTKMGLPLDKNFIEQTSGILHAKWLERNSGRATIAQKNSYEILPESEKEKDRAFVLAAIAVHKSLQG
;
A
#
# COMPACT_ATOMS: atom_id res chain seq x y z
N MET A 1 -16.31 14.39 1.85
CA MET A 1 -15.03 13.84 2.34
C MET A 1 -13.93 14.72 1.78
N ASN A 2 -13.06 15.27 2.63
CA ASN A 2 -11.90 16.01 2.18
C ASN A 2 -10.81 15.04 1.66
N ARG A 3 -9.74 15.58 1.04
CA ARG A 3 -8.68 14.76 0.44
C ARG A 3 -8.02 13.82 1.46
N ASP A 4 -7.72 14.31 2.66
CA ASP A 4 -7.01 13.54 3.69
C ASP A 4 -7.87 12.37 4.20
N GLU A 5 -9.17 12.60 4.39
CA GLU A 5 -10.13 11.56 4.73
C GLU A 5 -10.21 10.47 3.65
N ILE A 6 -10.15 10.85 2.37
CA ILE A 6 -10.12 9.88 1.25
C ILE A 6 -8.82 9.06 1.30
N ILE A 7 -7.67 9.72 1.49
CA ILE A 7 -6.37 9.05 1.61
C ILE A 7 -6.37 8.05 2.76
N ILE A 8 -6.89 8.42 3.92
CA ILE A 8 -7.00 7.53 5.08
C ILE A 8 -7.88 6.33 4.74
N LYS A 9 -9.05 6.54 4.13
CA LYS A 9 -9.96 5.45 3.73
C LYS A 9 -9.31 4.48 2.73
N ILE A 10 -8.50 4.99 1.79
CA ILE A 10 -7.72 4.17 0.87
C ILE A 10 -6.63 3.41 1.63
N ALA A 11 -5.90 4.07 2.52
CA ALA A 11 -4.82 3.49 3.32
C ALA A 11 -5.30 2.35 4.24
N GLU A 12 -6.47 2.51 4.86
CA GLU A 12 -7.15 1.47 5.64
C GLU A 12 -7.51 0.28 4.77
N ARG A 13 -8.14 0.54 3.61
CA ARG A 13 -8.58 -0.50 2.70
C ARG A 13 -7.41 -1.30 2.13
N VAL A 14 -6.34 -0.63 1.70
CA VAL A 14 -5.17 -1.33 1.18
C VAL A 14 -4.47 -2.14 2.28
N HIS A 15 -4.42 -1.63 3.51
CA HIS A 15 -3.85 -2.40 4.62
C HIS A 15 -4.59 -3.72 4.82
N GLU A 16 -5.92 -3.70 4.79
CA GLU A 16 -6.72 -4.92 4.87
C GLU A 16 -6.48 -5.85 3.66
N CYS A 17 -6.38 -5.33 2.44
CA CYS A 17 -6.01 -6.13 1.27
C CYS A 17 -4.63 -6.79 1.43
N LEU A 18 -3.64 -6.07 1.96
CA LEU A 18 -2.30 -6.61 2.18
C LEU A 18 -2.30 -7.72 3.26
N ARG A 19 -3.10 -7.56 4.31
CA ARG A 19 -3.31 -8.63 5.31
C ARG A 19 -3.92 -9.87 4.67
N GLN A 20 -4.93 -9.70 3.81
CA GLN A 20 -5.57 -10.81 3.11
C GLN A 20 -4.61 -11.53 2.17
N ILE A 21 -3.86 -10.78 1.33
CA ILE A 21 -2.84 -11.33 0.44
C ILE A 21 -1.86 -12.20 1.25
N HIS A 22 -1.32 -11.64 2.33
CA HIS A 22 -0.39 -12.35 3.22
C HIS A 22 -0.98 -13.65 3.80
N ASN A 23 -2.24 -13.61 4.22
CA ASN A 23 -2.92 -14.77 4.81
C ASN A 23 -3.26 -15.84 3.74
N THR A 24 -3.57 -15.43 2.51
CA THR A 24 -3.91 -16.36 1.42
C THR A 24 -2.70 -17.07 0.80
N THR A 25 -1.50 -16.50 0.91
CA THR A 25 -0.27 -17.14 0.42
C THR A 25 0.17 -18.36 1.24
N GLY A 26 -0.63 -18.80 2.21
CA GLY A 26 -0.53 -20.13 2.83
C GLY A 26 0.55 -20.27 3.90
N GLU A 27 1.28 -19.20 4.23
CA GLU A 27 2.39 -19.30 5.18
C GLU A 27 1.95 -19.20 6.64
N ASN A 28 0.70 -18.77 6.93
CA ASN A 28 0.10 -18.62 8.26
C ASN A 28 1.10 -18.16 9.34
N ARG A 29 2.03 -17.29 8.93
CA ARG A 29 3.19 -16.87 9.71
C ARG A 29 3.09 -15.38 9.98
N PRO A 30 3.60 -14.90 11.11
CA PRO A 30 3.66 -13.47 11.37
C PRO A 30 4.37 -12.70 10.25
N ASN A 31 3.83 -11.54 9.86
CA ASN A 31 4.50 -10.61 8.95
C ASN A 31 5.28 -9.58 9.75
N ILE A 32 6.36 -10.05 10.38
CA ILE A 32 7.17 -9.23 11.28
C ILE A 32 7.94 -8.18 10.48
N ARG A 33 7.82 -6.95 10.96
CA ARG A 33 8.48 -5.77 10.42
C ARG A 33 9.11 -4.96 11.55
N THR A 34 10.24 -4.32 11.27
CA THR A 34 10.83 -3.33 12.17
C THR A 34 10.15 -1.99 12.00
N THR A 35 9.89 -1.27 13.09
CA THR A 35 9.42 0.11 13.12
C THR A 35 10.45 1.05 13.73
N LYS A 36 10.46 2.30 13.28
CA LYS A 36 11.25 3.40 13.86
C LYS A 36 10.42 4.29 14.80
N ASP A 37 9.15 3.96 15.03
CA ASP A 37 8.27 4.73 15.91
C ASP A 37 8.70 4.60 17.37
N LYS A 38 9.24 5.70 17.91
CA LYS A 38 9.73 5.75 19.30
C LYS A 38 8.60 5.55 20.32
N SER A 39 7.39 5.99 20.02
CA SER A 39 6.24 5.81 20.90
C SER A 39 5.82 4.35 20.92
N TRP A 40 5.83 3.67 19.77
CA TRP A 40 5.61 2.24 19.69
C TRP A 40 6.63 1.47 20.54
N ILE A 41 7.92 1.72 20.30
CA ILE A 41 9.03 1.05 20.99
C ILE A 41 8.93 1.25 22.50
N LYS A 42 8.63 2.48 22.94
CA LYS A 42 8.46 2.80 24.35
C LYS A 42 7.28 2.04 24.99
N ASN A 43 6.15 1.94 24.28
CA ASN A 43 4.92 1.35 24.83
C ASN A 43 4.90 -0.18 24.78
N HIS A 44 5.60 -0.79 23.82
CA HIS A 44 5.60 -2.25 23.62
C HIS A 44 6.93 -2.92 24.01
N GLY A 45 7.98 -2.13 24.27
CA GLY A 45 9.31 -2.66 24.61
C GLY A 45 10.04 -3.33 23.44
N THR A 46 9.55 -3.18 22.21
CA THR A 46 10.12 -3.81 21.00
C THR A 46 9.97 -2.90 19.79
N ASP A 47 10.89 -3.00 18.84
CA ASP A 47 10.81 -2.37 17.53
C ASP A 47 10.15 -3.28 16.48
N GLN A 48 9.63 -4.43 16.88
CA GLN A 48 8.98 -5.38 15.99
C GLN A 48 7.46 -5.27 16.04
N ILE A 49 6.83 -5.42 14.87
CA ILE A 49 5.38 -5.46 14.72
C ILE A 49 4.98 -6.52 13.68
N ASP A 50 3.98 -7.34 14.02
CA ASP A 50 3.28 -8.16 13.03
C ASP A 50 2.25 -7.32 12.27
N THR A 51 2.63 -6.90 11.07
CA THR A 51 1.77 -6.07 10.22
C THR A 51 0.57 -6.83 9.63
N ALA A 52 0.58 -8.16 9.64
CA ALA A 52 -0.56 -8.96 9.20
C ALA A 52 -1.60 -9.16 10.31
N ALA A 53 -1.17 -9.17 11.57
CA ALA A 53 -2.04 -9.33 12.73
C ALA A 53 -2.55 -8.00 13.32
N THR A 54 -2.00 -6.86 12.89
CA THR A 54 -2.33 -5.54 13.46
C THR A 54 -3.23 -4.75 12.53
N ASP A 55 -4.32 -4.19 13.07
CA ASP A 55 -5.22 -3.31 12.32
C ASP A 55 -4.54 -1.97 11.98
N TYR A 56 -4.99 -1.33 10.90
CA TYR A 56 -4.36 -0.11 10.38
C TYR A 56 -4.22 0.99 11.45
N ALA A 57 -5.30 1.25 12.20
CA ALA A 57 -5.35 2.28 13.24
C ALA A 57 -4.37 2.02 14.40
N LEU A 58 -3.95 0.76 14.57
CA LEU A 58 -3.03 0.34 15.61
C LEU A 58 -1.60 0.17 15.10
N LEU A 59 -1.34 0.36 13.80
CA LEU A 59 0.02 0.30 13.28
C LEU A 59 0.89 1.42 13.88
N PRO A 60 2.20 1.20 13.99
CA PRO A 60 3.15 2.29 14.21
C PRO A 60 3.02 3.39 13.13
N SER A 61 3.33 4.63 13.50
CA SER A 61 3.14 5.80 12.65
C SER A 61 3.91 5.73 11.32
N ASP A 62 5.12 5.16 11.32
CA ASP A 62 5.90 4.98 10.09
C ASP A 62 5.23 3.99 9.13
N TRP A 63 4.65 2.91 9.65
CA TRP A 63 3.91 1.96 8.82
C TRP A 63 2.56 2.50 8.33
N GLN A 64 1.85 3.29 9.14
CA GLN A 64 0.67 4.03 8.67
C GLN A 64 1.04 4.99 7.54
N ALA A 65 2.15 5.72 7.68
CA ALA A 65 2.64 6.66 6.68
C ALA A 65 2.98 5.97 5.35
N GLU A 66 3.59 4.78 5.37
CA GLU A 66 3.85 4.02 4.13
C GLU A 66 2.56 3.72 3.35
N ARG A 67 1.44 3.42 4.03
CA ARG A 67 0.16 3.19 3.34
C ARG A 67 -0.43 4.49 2.82
N LYS A 68 -0.32 5.59 3.59
CA LYS A 68 -0.80 6.91 3.17
C LYS A 68 -0.09 7.39 1.90
N ILE A 69 1.24 7.26 1.85
CA ILE A 69 2.02 7.67 0.66
C ILE A 69 1.60 6.86 -0.58
N GLY A 70 1.42 5.54 -0.46
CA GLY A 70 0.93 4.74 -1.58
C GLY A 70 -0.51 5.10 -1.98
N ALA A 71 -1.38 5.39 -1.01
CA ALA A 71 -2.75 5.82 -1.23
C ALA A 71 -2.83 7.19 -1.94
N GLU A 72 -1.97 8.15 -1.56
CA GLU A 72 -1.84 9.45 -2.21
C GLU A 72 -1.49 9.32 -3.68
N ILE A 73 -0.44 8.53 -3.99
CA ILE A 73 0.01 8.28 -5.37
C ILE A 73 -1.12 7.68 -6.20
N ALA A 74 -1.82 6.67 -5.67
CA ALA A 74 -2.91 6.02 -6.38
C ALA A 74 -4.12 6.96 -6.59
N LEU A 75 -4.46 7.78 -5.58
CA LEU A 75 -5.54 8.76 -5.69
C LEU A 75 -5.23 9.83 -6.74
N ASP A 76 -4.01 10.35 -6.78
CA ASP A 76 -3.59 11.36 -7.76
C ASP A 76 -3.68 10.81 -9.18
N ALA A 77 -3.19 9.58 -9.40
CA ALA A 77 -3.30 8.91 -10.69
C ALA A 77 -4.76 8.75 -11.17
N ILE A 78 -5.68 8.40 -10.26
CA ILE A 78 -7.12 8.30 -10.57
C ILE A 78 -7.71 9.66 -10.91
N ILE A 79 -7.41 10.69 -10.12
CA ILE A 79 -7.93 12.05 -10.34
C ILE A 79 -7.48 12.56 -11.71
N ASP A 80 -6.21 12.38 -12.05
CA ASP A 80 -5.66 12.85 -13.31
C ASP A 80 -6.25 12.09 -14.51
N HIS A 81 -6.37 10.76 -14.43
CA HIS A 81 -7.02 9.97 -15.48
C HIS A 81 -8.49 10.36 -15.67
N THR A 82 -9.21 10.58 -14.58
CA THR A 82 -10.62 10.95 -14.61
C THR A 82 -10.82 12.34 -15.20
N LYS A 83 -9.96 13.32 -14.87
CA LYS A 83 -9.96 14.65 -15.48
C LYS A 83 -9.71 14.60 -17.00
N MET A 84 -8.91 13.64 -17.45
CA MET A 84 -8.64 13.40 -18.87
C MET A 84 -9.74 12.58 -19.57
N GLY A 85 -10.77 12.12 -18.85
CA GLY A 85 -11.82 11.27 -19.41
C GLY A 85 -11.34 9.86 -19.79
N LEU A 86 -10.22 9.40 -19.20
CA LEU A 86 -9.64 8.09 -19.47
C LEU A 86 -10.22 7.01 -18.55
N PRO A 87 -10.35 5.76 -19.03
CA PRO A 87 -10.88 4.67 -18.22
C PRO A 87 -9.87 4.20 -17.16
N LEU A 88 -10.38 3.79 -16.00
CA LEU A 88 -9.62 3.13 -14.93
C LEU A 88 -9.59 1.61 -15.14
N ASP A 89 -9.04 1.17 -16.27
CA ASP A 89 -9.02 -0.22 -16.72
C ASP A 89 -7.77 -1.01 -16.27
N LYS A 90 -7.57 -2.21 -16.83
CA LYS A 90 -6.40 -3.05 -16.52
C LYS A 90 -5.08 -2.36 -16.85
N ASN A 91 -5.01 -1.61 -17.96
CA ASN A 91 -3.78 -0.92 -18.34
C ASN A 91 -3.46 0.20 -17.35
N PHE A 92 -4.47 0.97 -16.95
CA PHE A 92 -4.32 1.95 -15.87
C PHE A 92 -3.79 1.32 -14.58
N ILE A 93 -4.33 0.17 -14.20
CA ILE A 93 -3.91 -0.56 -12.98
C ILE A 93 -2.44 -0.94 -13.06
N GLU A 94 -1.99 -1.57 -14.16
CA GLU A 94 -0.59 -2.00 -14.30
C GLU A 94 0.37 -0.82 -14.35
N GLN A 95 0.05 0.23 -15.12
CA GLN A 95 0.90 1.42 -15.24
C GLN A 95 1.05 2.14 -13.89
N THR A 96 -0.07 2.34 -13.18
CA THR A 96 -0.05 3.01 -11.87
C THR A 96 0.67 2.17 -10.82
N SER A 97 0.52 0.84 -10.87
CA SER A 97 1.23 -0.08 -9.97
C SER A 97 2.74 -0.02 -10.20
N GLY A 98 3.18 0.08 -11.46
CA GLY A 98 4.60 0.27 -11.78
C GLY A 98 5.18 1.60 -11.27
N ILE A 99 4.42 2.70 -11.38
CA ILE A 99 4.79 4.00 -10.80
C ILE A 99 4.90 3.89 -9.27
N LEU A 100 3.93 3.24 -8.64
CA LEU A 100 3.89 3.05 -7.19
C LEU A 100 5.11 2.26 -6.72
N HIS A 101 5.45 1.15 -7.39
CA HIS A 101 6.63 0.35 -7.09
C HIS A 101 7.92 1.17 -7.19
N ALA A 102 8.11 1.89 -8.30
CA ALA A 102 9.28 2.74 -8.50
C ALA A 102 9.41 3.79 -7.38
N LYS A 103 8.30 4.46 -7.04
CA LYS A 103 8.25 5.45 -5.95
C LYS A 103 8.51 4.82 -4.59
N TRP A 104 7.98 3.63 -4.33
CA TRP A 104 8.26 2.89 -3.11
C TRP A 104 9.75 2.56 -3.00
N LEU A 105 10.37 2.11 -4.10
CA LEU A 105 11.78 1.74 -4.13
C LEU A 105 12.71 2.94 -3.91
N GLU A 106 12.38 4.12 -4.43
CA GLU A 106 13.13 5.38 -4.17
C GLU A 106 13.35 5.62 -2.67
N ARG A 107 12.35 5.29 -1.83
CA ARG A 107 12.39 5.47 -0.36
C ARG A 107 12.89 4.25 0.39
N ASN A 108 12.67 3.05 -0.16
CA ASN A 108 12.83 1.78 0.55
C ASN A 108 13.98 0.91 0.04
N SER A 109 14.76 1.37 -0.94
CA SER A 109 15.87 0.63 -1.56
C SER A 109 16.86 0.00 -0.56
N GLY A 110 17.12 0.67 0.57
CA GLY A 110 18.01 0.18 1.62
C GLY A 110 17.51 -1.07 2.36
N ARG A 111 16.19 -1.32 2.35
CA ARG A 111 15.55 -2.48 3.01
C ARG A 111 14.80 -3.41 2.06
N ALA A 112 14.72 -3.06 0.78
CA ALA A 112 14.09 -3.87 -0.25
C ALA A 112 14.89 -5.17 -0.47
N THR A 113 14.19 -6.29 -0.68
CA THR A 113 14.82 -7.55 -1.06
C THR A 113 15.44 -7.46 -2.46
N ILE A 114 16.30 -8.40 -2.83
CA ILE A 114 16.87 -8.46 -4.19
C ILE A 114 15.76 -8.53 -5.24
N ALA A 115 14.73 -9.34 -5.01
CA ALA A 115 13.59 -9.45 -5.92
C ALA A 115 12.81 -8.14 -6.05
N GLN A 116 12.60 -7.42 -4.94
CA GLN A 116 11.89 -6.13 -4.93
C GLN A 116 12.68 -4.99 -5.59
N LYS A 117 14.01 -5.14 -5.77
CA LYS A 117 14.82 -4.14 -6.47
C LYS A 117 14.67 -4.20 -7.99
N ASN A 118 14.04 -5.26 -8.51
CA ASN A 118 13.74 -5.37 -9.92
C ASN A 118 12.69 -4.33 -10.35
N SER A 119 12.65 -4.02 -11.65
CA SER A 119 11.57 -3.19 -12.20
C SER A 119 10.23 -3.93 -12.11
N TYR A 120 9.13 -3.17 -12.13
CA TYR A 120 7.79 -3.72 -11.93
C TYR A 120 7.49 -4.88 -12.89
N GLU A 121 7.90 -4.79 -14.16
CA GLU A 121 7.61 -5.77 -15.22
C GLU A 121 8.11 -7.17 -14.88
N ILE A 122 9.25 -7.27 -14.19
CA ILE A 122 9.93 -8.52 -13.85
C ILE A 122 9.82 -8.87 -12.36
N LEU A 123 8.99 -8.14 -11.60
CA LEU A 123 8.66 -8.55 -10.23
C LEU A 123 7.95 -9.90 -10.20
N PRO A 124 8.16 -10.69 -9.13
CA PRO A 124 7.27 -11.80 -8.82
C PRO A 124 5.82 -11.33 -8.74
N GLU A 125 4.89 -12.18 -9.19
CA GLU A 125 3.47 -11.81 -9.22
C GLU A 125 2.92 -11.44 -7.83
N SER A 126 3.39 -12.12 -6.79
CA SER A 126 3.03 -11.83 -5.40
C SER A 126 3.51 -10.46 -4.89
N GLU A 127 4.55 -9.88 -5.50
CA GLU A 127 4.95 -8.49 -5.21
C GLU A 127 4.08 -7.51 -6.01
N LYS A 128 3.81 -7.80 -7.30
CA LYS A 128 2.91 -6.97 -8.12
C LYS A 128 1.51 -6.86 -7.53
N GLU A 129 0.99 -7.95 -6.98
CA GLU A 129 -0.32 -7.98 -6.30
C GLU A 129 -0.42 -6.95 -5.18
N LYS A 130 0.69 -6.68 -4.46
CA LYS A 130 0.73 -5.68 -3.39
C LYS A 130 0.62 -4.26 -3.95
N ASP A 131 1.32 -3.97 -5.05
CA ASP A 131 1.22 -2.67 -5.72
C ASP A 131 -0.17 -2.46 -6.32
N ARG A 132 -0.72 -3.48 -6.99
CA ARG A 132 -2.09 -3.45 -7.52
C ARG A 132 -3.13 -3.25 -6.42
N ALA A 133 -2.91 -3.78 -5.22
CA ALA A 133 -3.84 -3.61 -4.10
C ALA A 133 -4.06 -2.13 -3.75
N PHE A 134 -3.04 -1.28 -3.85
CA PHE A 134 -3.20 0.17 -3.66
C PHE A 134 -4.12 0.77 -4.71
N VAL A 135 -3.87 0.45 -5.99
CA VAL A 135 -4.64 1.01 -7.10
C VAL A 135 -6.09 0.54 -7.07
N LEU A 136 -6.31 -0.76 -6.82
CA LEU A 136 -7.64 -1.36 -6.70
C LEU A 136 -8.40 -0.80 -5.49
N ALA A 137 -7.74 -0.59 -4.35
CA ALA A 137 -8.34 0.04 -3.18
C ALA A 137 -8.77 1.48 -3.49
N ALA A 138 -7.91 2.25 -4.16
CA ALA A 138 -8.19 3.61 -4.56
C ALA A 138 -9.37 3.70 -5.55
N ILE A 139 -9.42 2.81 -6.56
CA ILE A 139 -10.55 2.71 -7.50
C ILE A 139 -11.85 2.40 -6.75
N ALA A 140 -11.82 1.46 -5.81
CA ALA A 140 -13.00 1.09 -5.04
C ALA A 140 -13.53 2.26 -4.19
N VAL A 141 -12.63 2.99 -3.51
CA VAL A 141 -13.00 4.19 -2.74
C VAL A 141 -13.54 5.28 -3.67
N HIS A 142 -12.88 5.55 -4.78
CA HIS A 142 -13.32 6.55 -5.76
C HIS A 142 -14.73 6.27 -6.29
N LYS A 143 -15.02 5.02 -6.69
CA LYS A 143 -16.35 4.61 -7.13
C LYS A 143 -17.41 4.77 -6.03
N SER A 144 -17.05 4.47 -4.78
CA SER A 144 -17.96 4.64 -3.62
C SER A 144 -18.30 6.11 -3.30
N LEU A 145 -17.55 7.07 -3.84
CA LEU A 145 -17.81 8.50 -3.67
C LEU A 145 -18.65 9.07 -4.83
N GLN A 146 -18.81 8.32 -5.93
CA GLN A 146 -19.56 8.73 -7.12
C GLN A 146 -20.98 8.14 -7.17
N GLY A 147 -21.22 7.03 -6.46
CA GLY A 147 -22.56 6.45 -6.26
C GLY A 147 -23.23 7.04 -5.03
#